data_AF-F1THG4-F1
#
_entry.id   AF-F1THG4-F1
#
_cell.length_a   1.000
_cell.length_b   1.000
_cell.length_c   1.000
_cell.angle_alpha   90.00
_cell.angle_beta   90.00
_cell.angle_gamma   90.00
#
_symmetry.space_group_name_H-M   'P 1'
#
loop_
_entity.id
_entity.type
_entity.pdbx_description
1 polymer ?
#
loop_
_entity_poly.entity_id
_entity_poly.type
_entity_poly.pdbx_seq_one_letter_code
_entity_poly.pdbx_strand_id
1 'polypeptide(L)' 'MDNQKAESILQQIIYAAQETNNALDFGKETADILADNMLIDPAIYDILAGKI' A
#
# COMPACT_ATOMS: atom_id res chain seq x y z
N MET A 1 -19.36 -7.64 5.63
CA MET A 1 -18.95 -6.64 4.62
C MET A 1 -17.52 -6.16 4.87
N ASP A 2 -17.16 -5.77 6.09
CA ASP A 2 -15.80 -5.25 6.37
C ASP A 2 -14.67 -6.27 6.14
N ASN A 3 -14.90 -7.56 6.46
CA ASN A 3 -13.92 -8.61 6.19
C ASN A 3 -13.61 -8.78 4.70
N GLN A 4 -14.60 -8.62 3.82
CA GLN A 4 -14.38 -8.77 2.37
C GLN A 4 -13.51 -7.63 1.82
N LYS A 5 -13.67 -6.42 2.35
CA LYS A 5 -12.84 -5.27 1.97
C LYS A 5 -11.40 -5.44 2.47
N ALA A 6 -11.22 -5.85 3.72
CA ALA A 6 -9.89 -6.11 4.27
C ALA A 6 -9.15 -7.22 3.49
N GLU A 7 -9.86 -8.28 3.11
CA GLU A 7 -9.30 -9.37 2.31
C GLU A 7 -8.88 -8.89 0.90
N SER A 8 -9.68 -8.05 0.25
CA SER A 8 -9.32 -7.47 -1.05
C SER A 8 -8.08 -6.59 -0.99
N ILE A 9 -7.94 -5.77 0.07
CA ILE A 9 -6.75 -4.91 0.25
C ILE A 9 -5.51 -5.77 0.50
N LEU A 10 -5.64 -6.81 1.33
CA LEU A 10 -4.54 -7.74 1.57
C LEU A 10 -4.11 -8.46 0.29
N GLN A 11 -5.05 -8.88 -0.54
CA GLN A 11 -4.76 -9.50 -1.84
C GLN A 11 -3.98 -8.55 -2.77
N GLN A 12 -4.30 -7.26 -2.79
CA GLN A 12 -3.55 -6.26 -3.56
C GLN A 12 -2.11 -6.13 -3.08
N ILE A 13 -1.88 -6.10 -1.76
CA ILE A 13 -0.53 -6.04 -1.19
C ILE A 13 0.26 -7.31 -1.51
N ILE A 14 -0.37 -8.50 -1.41
CA ILE A 14 0.28 -9.77 -1.77
C ILE A 14 0.66 -9.77 -3.26
N TYR A 15 -0.22 -9.28 -4.13
CA TYR A 15 0.05 -9.18 -5.56
C TYR A 15 1.24 -8.25 -5.85
N ALA A 16 1.29 -7.08 -5.23
CA ALA A 16 2.43 -6.17 -5.32
C ALA A 16 3.75 -6.84 -4.87
N ALA A 17 3.72 -7.62 -3.79
CA ALA A 17 4.90 -8.36 -3.33
C ALA A 17 5.38 -9.45 -4.31
N GLN A 18 4.48 -9.99 -5.14
CA GLN A 18 4.81 -11.02 -6.13
C GLN A 18 5.41 -10.44 -7.40
N GLU A 19 4.91 -9.27 -7.84
CA GLU A 19 5.35 -8.62 -9.09
C GLU A 19 6.60 -7.74 -8.88
N THR A 20 6.82 -7.24 -7.66
CA THR A 20 7.84 -6.22 -7.39
C THR A 20 9.03 -6.78 -6.63
N ASN A 21 10.12 -7.03 -7.36
CA ASN A 21 11.36 -7.60 -6.81
C ASN A 21 12.20 -6.63 -5.97
N ASN A 22 11.92 -5.33 -6.03
CA ASN A 22 12.63 -4.30 -5.28
C ASN A 22 11.83 -3.90 -4.03
N ALA A 23 12.46 -4.01 -2.86
CA ALA A 23 11.81 -3.70 -1.58
C ALA A 23 11.33 -2.25 -1.46
N LEU A 24 12.04 -1.29 -2.07
CA LEU A 24 11.63 0.11 -2.09
C LEU A 24 10.38 0.31 -2.95
N ASP A 25 10.34 -0.30 -4.13
CA ASP A 25 9.21 -0.18 -5.04
C ASP A 25 7.97 -0.86 -4.44
N PHE A 26 8.14 -2.02 -3.82
CA PHE A 26 7.06 -2.69 -3.07
C PHE A 26 6.53 -1.83 -1.92
N GLY A 27 7.43 -1.16 -1.19
CA GLY A 27 7.05 -0.25 -0.11
C GLY A 27 6.19 0.93 -0.61
N LYS A 28 6.52 1.49 -1.78
CA LYS A 28 5.74 2.56 -2.41
C LYS A 28 4.36 2.08 -2.86
N GLU A 29 4.30 0.96 -3.58
CA GLU A 29 3.04 0.36 -4.03
C GLU A 29 2.13 0.01 -2.85
N THR A 30 2.70 -0.53 -1.76
CA THR A 30 1.95 -0.79 -0.53
C THR A 30 1.42 0.50 0.08
N ALA A 31 2.21 1.58 0.12
CA ALA A 31 1.78 2.87 0.64
C ALA A 31 0.64 3.47 -0.21
N ASP A 32 0.70 3.34 -1.53
CA ASP A 32 -0.36 3.76 -2.46
C ASP A 32 -1.66 3.00 -2.19
N ILE A 33 -1.61 1.66 -2.09
CA ILE A 33 -2.79 0.82 -1.77
C ILE A 33 -3.43 1.24 -0.45
N LEU A 34 -2.62 1.51 0.58
CA LEU A 34 -3.12 1.95 1.88
C LEU A 34 -3.72 3.36 1.82
N ALA A 35 -3.12 4.27 1.04
CA ALA A 35 -3.61 5.63 0.86
C ALA A 35 -4.98 5.65 0.14
N ASP A 36 -5.11 4.89 -0.94
CA ASP A 36 -6.38 4.75 -1.70
C ASP A 36 -7.53 4.23 -0.83
N ASN A 37 -7.20 3.49 0.23
CA ASN A 37 -8.17 2.95 1.18
C ASN A 37 -8.33 3.77 2.46
N MET A 38 -7.66 4.92 2.57
CA MET A 38 -7.63 5.77 3.77
C MET A 38 -7.15 5.03 5.04
N LEU A 39 -6.18 4.12 4.86
CA LEU A 39 -5.62 3.27 5.92
C LEU A 39 -4.21 3.68 6.36
N ILE A 40 -3.68 4.75 5.80
CA ILE A 40 -2.40 5.34 6.19
C ILE A 40 -2.61 6.84 6.43
N ASP A 41 -1.86 7.37 7.39
CA ASP A 41 -1.83 8.80 7.62
C ASP A 41 -1.21 9.53 6.39
N PRO A 42 -1.83 10.61 5.88
CA PRO A 42 -1.31 11.33 4.72
C PRO A 42 0.13 11.84 4.87
N ALA A 43 0.54 12.27 6.06
CA ALA A 43 1.90 12.76 6.29
C ALA A 43 2.92 11.61 6.24
N ILE A 44 2.54 10.43 6.75
CA ILE A 44 3.38 9.23 6.62
C ILE A 44 3.50 8.79 5.16
N TYR A 45 2.41 8.86 4.40
CA TYR A 45 2.44 8.57 2.98
C TYR A 45 3.37 9.52 2.22
N ASP A 46 3.31 10.83 2.48
CA ASP A 46 4.18 11.81 1.82
C ASP A 46 5.67 11.56 2.09
N ILE A 47 6.03 11.12 3.30
CA ILE A 47 7.40 10.70 3.65
C ILE A 47 7.82 9.50 2.79
N LEU A 48 6.99 8.46 2.73
CA LEU A 48 7.29 7.22 1.98
C LEU A 48 7.34 7.45 0.46
N ALA A 49 6.51 8.35 -0.05
CA ALA A 49 6.46 8.73 -1.46
C ALA A 49 7.60 9.69 -1.85
N GLY A 50 8.38 10.20 -0.89
CA GLY A 50 9.48 11.13 -1.15
C GLY A 50 9.00 12.50 -1.65
N LYS A 51 7.83 12.96 -1.17
CA LYS A 51 7.21 14.24 -1.55
C LYS A 51 7.65 15.43 -0.67
N ILE A 52 8.63 15.21 0.21
CA ILE A 52 9.10 16.16 1.24
C ILE A 52 10.61 16.38 1.11
#